data_AF-A0A8I1GNB5-F1
#
_entry.id   AF-A0A8I1GNB5-F1
#
_cell.length_a   1.000
_cell.length_b   1.000
_cell.length_c   1.000
_cell.angle_alpha   90.00
_cell.angle_beta   90.00
_cell.angle_gamma   90.00
#
_symmetry.space_group_name_H-M   'P 1'
#
loop_
_entity.id
_entity.type
_entity.pdbx_description
1 polymer ?
#
loop_
_entity_poly.entity_id
_entity_poly.type
_entity_poly.pdbx_seq_one_letter_code
_entity_poly.pdbx_strand_id
1 'polypeptide(L)'
;MYIFISLALLLILLIFLFAKKFTPNSSMMTNFKGNSFKTFSIGILIAATLSLSYGIYHAATYQPSYLDIKLHNQNYTVFGNVGEFGYFSANLPKKDVEVELYFASWETLQFKNPEIFIDYPSGKQEFWRASIVSISTNKLKEKHNIKEIYQLSPYSFKESGNITLTIKENNGRTKKVSIQVK
;
A
#
# COMPACT_ATOMS: atom_id res chain seq x y z
N MET A 1 -14.45 0.20 -3.81
CA MET A 1 -15.43 0.54 -4.86
C MET A 1 -15.87 -0.68 -5.68
N TYR A 2 -14.96 -1.39 -6.36
CA TYR A 2 -15.30 -2.52 -7.26
C TYR A 2 -16.03 -3.70 -6.59
N ILE A 3 -15.71 -4.02 -5.34
CA ILE A 3 -16.44 -5.03 -4.55
C ILE A 3 -17.91 -4.64 -4.38
N PHE A 4 -18.19 -3.36 -4.08
CA PHE A 4 -19.56 -2.84 -3.96
C PHE A 4 -20.30 -2.87 -5.30
N ILE A 5 -19.62 -2.57 -6.42
CA ILE A 5 -20.20 -2.68 -7.77
C ILE A 5 -20.62 -4.13 -8.04
N SER A 6 -19.78 -5.11 -7.70
CA SER A 6 -20.11 -6.52 -7.85
C SER A 6 -21.34 -6.92 -7.02
N LEU A 7 -21.39 -6.52 -5.75
CA LEU A 7 -22.54 -6.77 -4.87
C LEU A 7 -23.83 -6.16 -5.42
N ALA A 8 -23.77 -4.93 -5.94
CA ALA A 8 -24.93 -4.28 -6.56
C ALA A 8 -25.40 -5.03 -7.82
N LEU A 9 -24.48 -5.48 -8.67
CA LEU A 9 -24.80 -6.27 -9.86
C LEU A 9 -25.46 -7.61 -9.49
N LEU A 10 -24.95 -8.31 -8.47
CA LEU A 10 -25.55 -9.54 -7.97
C LEU A 10 -26.94 -9.31 -7.37
N LEU A 11 -27.14 -8.20 -6.66
CA LEU A 11 -28.45 -7.82 -6.12
C LEU A 11 -29.45 -7.57 -7.26
N ILE A 12 -29.04 -6.84 -8.30
CA ILE A 12 -29.87 -6.63 -9.49
C ILE A 12 -30.24 -7.99 -10.12
N LEU A 13 -29.25 -8.87 -10.34
CA LEU A 13 -29.51 -10.21 -10.89
C LEU A 13 -30.53 -10.97 -10.05
N LEU A 14 -30.38 -10.92 -8.71
CA LEU A 14 -31.29 -11.56 -7.78
C LEU A 14 -32.72 -11.02 -7.95
N ILE A 15 -32.91 -9.69 -8.00
CA ILE A 15 -34.23 -9.07 -8.23
C ILE A 15 -34.87 -9.60 -9.52
N PHE A 16 -34.11 -9.69 -10.61
CA PHE A 16 -34.61 -10.22 -11.89
C PHE A 16 -34.96 -11.72 -11.82
N LEU A 17 -34.19 -12.52 -11.06
CA LEU A 17 -34.51 -13.93 -10.85
C LEU A 17 -35.80 -14.11 -10.02
N PHE A 18 -36.00 -13.29 -8.99
CA PHE A 18 -37.24 -13.26 -8.21
C PHE A 18 -38.42 -12.81 -9.09
N ALA A 19 -38.27 -11.74 -9.86
CA ALA A 19 -39.29 -11.25 -10.77
C ALA A 19 -39.71 -12.32 -11.79
N LYS A 20 -38.75 -13.08 -12.34
CA LYS A 20 -39.05 -14.21 -13.23
C LYS A 20 -39.85 -15.32 -12.53
N LYS A 21 -39.57 -15.61 -11.26
CA LYS A 21 -40.25 -16.67 -10.49
C LYS A 21 -41.65 -16.28 -10.02
N PHE A 22 -41.81 -15.06 -9.50
CA PHE A 22 -43.03 -14.64 -8.81
C PHE A 22 -43.95 -13.75 -9.66
N THR A 23 -43.40 -13.02 -10.63
CA THR A 23 -44.14 -12.08 -11.47
C THR A 23 -43.72 -12.15 -12.95
N PRO A 24 -43.81 -13.34 -13.59
CA PRO A 24 -43.29 -13.56 -14.94
C PRO A 24 -43.98 -12.69 -16.01
N ASN A 25 -45.23 -12.29 -15.79
CA ASN A 25 -46.03 -11.47 -16.71
C ASN A 25 -45.90 -9.96 -16.46
N SER A 26 -44.99 -9.53 -15.57
CA SER A 26 -44.75 -8.11 -15.35
C SER A 26 -44.19 -7.44 -16.61
N SER A 27 -44.50 -6.14 -16.81
CA SER A 27 -43.99 -5.36 -17.95
C SER A 27 -42.46 -5.42 -18.09
N MET A 28 -41.76 -5.49 -16.95
CA MET A 28 -40.31 -5.63 -16.89
C MET A 28 -39.83 -6.98 -17.44
N MET A 29 -40.53 -8.07 -17.13
CA MET A 29 -40.16 -9.42 -17.58
C MET A 29 -40.59 -9.71 -19.02
N THR A 30 -41.73 -9.20 -19.46
CA THR A 30 -42.24 -9.39 -20.83
C THR A 30 -41.35 -8.75 -21.91
N ASN A 31 -40.48 -7.80 -21.52
CA ASN A 31 -39.49 -7.21 -22.43
C ASN A 31 -38.39 -8.19 -22.83
N PHE A 32 -38.14 -9.24 -22.05
CA PHE A 32 -37.18 -10.27 -22.41
C PHE A 32 -37.83 -11.32 -23.32
N LYS A 33 -37.54 -11.24 -24.62
CA LYS A 33 -37.97 -12.22 -25.63
C LYS A 33 -36.91 -13.31 -25.85
N GLY A 34 -37.32 -14.55 -26.04
CA GLY A 34 -36.43 -15.68 -26.32
C GLY A 34 -35.33 -15.86 -25.27
N ASN A 35 -34.07 -15.99 -25.72
CA ASN A 35 -32.91 -16.19 -24.84
C ASN A 35 -32.35 -14.89 -24.21
N SER A 36 -32.94 -13.72 -24.46
CA SER A 36 -32.40 -12.42 -23.99
C SER A 36 -32.23 -12.34 -22.47
N PHE A 37 -33.15 -12.89 -21.68
CA PHE A 37 -33.02 -12.94 -20.21
C PHE A 37 -31.81 -13.76 -19.77
N LYS A 38 -31.55 -14.89 -20.45
CA LYS A 38 -30.41 -15.76 -20.19
C LYS A 38 -29.11 -15.03 -20.51
N THR A 39 -29.04 -14.37 -21.68
CA THR A 39 -27.88 -13.58 -22.09
C THR A 39 -27.61 -12.42 -21.13
N PHE A 40 -28.66 -11.69 -20.73
CA PHE A 40 -28.57 -10.62 -19.72
C PHE A 40 -28.03 -11.15 -18.38
N SER A 41 -28.59 -12.26 -17.89
CA SER A 41 -28.17 -12.88 -16.63
C SER A 41 -26.70 -13.30 -16.67
N ILE A 42 -26.26 -13.91 -17.77
CA ILE A 42 -24.86 -14.30 -17.97
C ILE A 42 -23.96 -13.06 -18.04
N GLY A 43 -24.38 -12.01 -18.75
CA GLY A 43 -23.64 -10.76 -18.85
C GLY A 43 -23.41 -10.10 -17.49
N ILE A 44 -24.45 -10.02 -16.66
CA ILE A 44 -24.33 -9.50 -15.29
C ILE A 44 -23.39 -10.39 -14.46
N LEU A 45 -23.50 -11.71 -14.56
CA LEU A 45 -22.65 -12.63 -13.81
C LEU A 45 -21.17 -12.44 -14.15
N ILE A 46 -20.85 -12.32 -15.45
CA ILE A 46 -19.49 -12.05 -15.93
C ILE A 46 -19.00 -10.69 -15.39
N ALA A 47 -19.79 -9.63 -15.54
CA ALA A 47 -19.41 -8.29 -15.06
C ALA A 47 -19.21 -8.24 -13.53
N ALA A 48 -20.08 -8.92 -12.77
CA ALA A 48 -19.97 -9.04 -11.32
C ALA A 48 -18.70 -9.80 -10.92
N THR A 49 -18.39 -10.89 -11.63
CA THR A 49 -17.20 -11.71 -11.37
C THR A 49 -15.92 -10.92 -11.65
N LEU A 50 -15.82 -10.27 -12.80
CA LEU A 50 -14.67 -9.43 -13.15
C LEU A 50 -14.48 -8.28 -12.17
N SER A 51 -15.57 -7.61 -11.78
CA SER A 51 -15.53 -6.53 -10.79
C SER A 51 -15.09 -7.02 -9.41
N LEU A 52 -15.53 -8.21 -8.99
CA LEU A 52 -15.13 -8.80 -7.72
C LEU A 52 -13.66 -9.20 -7.74
N SER A 53 -13.24 -9.92 -8.79
CA SER A 53 -11.84 -10.35 -8.96
C SER A 53 -10.89 -9.16 -8.95
N TYR A 54 -11.20 -8.11 -9.72
CA TYR A 54 -10.42 -6.89 -9.72
C TYR A 54 -10.47 -6.16 -8.37
N GLY A 55 -11.64 -6.12 -7.73
CA GLY A 55 -11.80 -5.50 -6.41
C GLY A 55 -10.98 -6.19 -5.33
N ILE A 56 -10.93 -7.52 -5.31
CA ILE A 56 -10.10 -8.31 -4.39
C ILE A 56 -8.63 -8.09 -4.70
N TYR A 57 -8.24 -8.18 -5.98
CA TYR A 57 -6.86 -7.94 -6.41
C TYR A 57 -6.39 -6.56 -5.93
N HIS A 58 -7.14 -5.51 -6.24
CA HIS A 58 -6.83 -4.14 -5.83
C HIS A 58 -6.81 -4.01 -4.30
N ALA A 59 -7.73 -4.64 -3.56
CA ALA A 59 -7.71 -4.57 -2.10
C ALA A 59 -6.49 -5.28 -1.48
N ALA A 60 -6.02 -6.35 -2.11
CA ALA A 60 -4.87 -7.12 -1.66
C ALA A 60 -3.53 -6.46 -2.04
N THR A 61 -3.47 -5.74 -3.17
CA THR A 61 -2.23 -5.14 -3.68
C THR A 61 -2.12 -3.64 -3.46
N TYR A 62 -3.22 -2.95 -3.13
CA TYR A 62 -3.18 -1.52 -2.88
C TYR A 62 -2.47 -1.21 -1.57
N GLN A 63 -1.32 -0.58 -1.69
CA GLN A 63 -0.55 -0.05 -0.59
C GLN A 63 -0.55 1.48 -0.72
N PRO A 64 -1.05 2.22 0.29
CA PRO A 64 -0.99 3.67 0.26
C PRO A 64 0.47 4.13 0.16
N SER A 65 0.73 5.20 -0.59
CA SER A 65 2.09 5.74 -0.73
C SER A 65 2.54 6.58 0.48
N TYR A 66 1.60 6.91 1.36
CA TYR A 66 1.87 7.64 2.59
C TYR A 66 0.88 7.31 3.72
N LEU A 67 1.30 7.55 4.96
CA LEU A 67 0.48 7.38 6.16
C LEU A 67 0.87 8.41 7.23
N ASP A 68 -0.11 9.16 7.72
CA ASP A 68 0.10 10.07 8.85
C ASP A 68 0.09 9.33 10.18
N ILE A 69 1.12 9.57 10.98
CA ILE A 69 1.34 8.96 12.29
C ILE A 69 1.62 10.01 13.35
N LYS A 70 1.47 9.63 14.63
CA LYS A 70 1.84 10.47 15.77
C LYS A 70 2.85 9.74 16.64
N LEU A 71 4.09 10.23 16.69
CA LEU A 71 5.20 9.67 17.48
C LEU A 71 5.69 10.74 18.45
N HIS A 72 5.84 10.40 19.74
CA HIS A 72 6.24 11.34 20.81
C HIS A 72 5.46 12.67 20.81
N ASN A 73 4.15 12.60 20.55
CA ASN A 73 3.24 13.75 20.46
C ASN A 73 3.47 14.69 19.26
N GLN A 74 4.38 14.36 18.35
CA GLN A 74 4.61 15.04 17.08
C GLN A 74 3.96 14.28 15.93
N ASN A 75 3.46 15.00 14.92
CA ASN A 75 2.85 14.41 13.74
C ASN A 75 3.91 14.22 12.65
N TYR A 76 3.89 13.06 12.00
CA TYR A 76 4.78 12.74 10.88
C TYR A 76 3.97 12.09 9.76
N THR A 77 4.50 12.17 8.54
CA THR A 77 4.00 11.41 7.39
C THR A 77 5.05 10.37 7.01
N VAL A 78 4.67 9.10 7.09
CA VAL A 78 5.46 7.98 6.58
C VAL A 78 5.25 7.90 5.08
N PHE A 79 6.32 7.83 4.32
CA PHE A 79 6.32 7.65 2.87
C PHE A 79 6.87 6.28 2.50
N GLY A 80 6.51 5.78 1.32
CA GLY A 80 7.01 4.53 0.78
C GLY A 80 5.90 3.48 0.71
N ASN A 81 6.25 2.22 0.95
CA ASN A 81 5.30 1.13 0.84
C ASN A 81 4.57 0.90 2.18
N VAL A 82 3.48 1.64 2.41
CA VAL A 82 2.68 1.52 3.65
C VAL A 82 2.05 0.13 3.70
N GLY A 83 2.32 -0.59 4.78
CA GLY A 83 1.94 -2.00 4.93
C GLY A 83 3.11 -2.97 4.80
N GLU A 84 4.27 -2.50 4.32
CA GLU A 84 5.52 -3.28 4.27
C GLU A 84 6.67 -2.52 4.93
N PHE A 85 7.12 -1.44 4.30
CA PHE A 85 8.31 -0.68 4.69
C PHE A 85 8.25 0.76 4.16
N GLY A 86 8.44 1.73 5.06
CA GLY A 86 8.44 3.14 4.73
C GLY A 86 9.46 3.93 5.55
N TYR A 87 9.58 5.22 5.23
CA TYR A 87 10.48 6.15 5.91
C TYR A 87 9.77 7.44 6.29
N PHE A 88 10.29 8.14 7.28
CA PHE A 88 9.90 9.50 7.63
C PHE A 88 11.06 10.26 8.26
N SER A 89 10.93 11.57 8.39
CA SER A 89 11.90 12.47 9.02
C SER A 89 11.19 13.68 9.57
N ALA A 90 11.78 14.35 10.56
CA ALA A 90 11.24 15.60 11.10
C ALA A 90 11.36 16.75 10.10
N ASN A 91 12.44 16.78 9.33
CA ASN A 91 12.73 17.79 8.32
C ASN A 91 12.82 17.12 6.95
N LEU A 92 12.33 17.80 5.91
CA LEU A 92 12.50 17.35 4.53
C LEU A 92 14.00 17.19 4.21
N PRO A 93 14.45 16.01 3.75
CA PRO A 93 15.82 15.78 3.34
C PRO A 93 16.28 16.78 2.28
N LYS A 94 17.47 17.36 2.48
CA LYS A 94 18.09 18.30 1.55
C LYS A 94 19.51 17.85 1.23
N LYS A 95 19.98 18.19 0.03
CA LYS A 95 21.36 17.97 -0.38
C LYS A 95 22.33 18.69 0.58
N ASP A 96 23.41 18.02 0.93
CA ASP A 96 24.51 18.49 1.78
C ASP A 96 24.07 18.93 3.20
N VAL A 97 22.89 18.51 3.66
CA VAL A 97 22.38 18.78 5.01
C VAL A 97 22.12 17.47 5.73
N GLU A 98 22.62 17.36 6.97
CA GLU A 98 22.33 16.20 7.81
C GLU A 98 20.84 16.11 8.14
N VAL A 99 20.29 14.92 7.96
CA VAL A 99 18.91 14.61 8.31
C VAL A 99 18.84 13.32 9.14
N GLU A 100 18.02 13.35 10.18
CA GLU A 100 17.63 12.16 10.91
C GLU A 100 16.49 11.46 10.18
N LEU A 101 16.75 10.22 9.76
CA LEU A 101 15.78 9.36 9.12
C LEU A 101 15.26 8.32 10.09
N TYR A 102 13.98 7.99 9.91
CA TYR A 102 13.30 6.93 10.62
C TYR A 102 12.71 5.97 9.61
N PHE A 103 12.83 4.67 9.85
CA PHE A 103 12.12 3.64 9.10
C PHE A 103 10.95 3.11 9.91
N ALA A 104 9.82 2.88 9.23
CA ALA A 104 8.65 2.22 9.78
C ALA A 104 8.44 0.89 9.05
N SER A 105 8.30 -0.20 9.80
CA SER A 105 8.02 -1.52 9.23
C SER A 105 6.77 -2.15 9.83
N TRP A 106 5.99 -2.78 8.95
CA TRP A 106 4.84 -3.61 9.29
C TRP A 106 5.22 -5.09 9.46
N GLU A 107 6.49 -5.42 9.22
CA GLU A 107 7.09 -6.72 9.45
C GLU A 107 8.11 -6.63 10.57
N THR A 108 8.46 -7.78 11.15
CA THR A 108 9.56 -7.83 12.12
C THR A 108 10.86 -7.98 11.35
N LEU A 109 11.75 -7.00 11.46
CA LEU A 109 13.01 -6.99 10.71
C LEU A 109 14.17 -7.41 11.61
N GLN A 110 15.14 -8.13 11.01
CA GLN A 110 16.33 -8.59 11.72
C GLN A 110 17.57 -7.86 11.22
N PHE A 111 17.94 -6.80 11.94
CA PHE A 111 19.15 -6.03 11.71
C PHE A 111 20.20 -6.42 12.76
N LYS A 112 21.29 -7.11 12.37
CA LYS A 112 22.49 -7.21 13.24
C LYS A 112 23.49 -6.11 12.89
N ASN A 113 23.66 -5.84 11.59
CA ASN A 113 24.52 -4.78 11.04
C ASN A 113 23.95 -4.38 9.66
N PRO A 114 22.89 -3.58 9.61
CA PRO A 114 22.22 -3.25 8.37
C PRO A 114 23.14 -2.43 7.47
N GLU A 115 23.40 -2.97 6.29
CA GLU A 115 24.12 -2.30 5.23
C GLU A 115 23.13 -1.54 4.36
N ILE A 116 23.30 -0.21 4.27
CA ILE A 116 22.44 0.64 3.45
C ILE A 116 23.22 1.07 2.22
N PHE A 117 22.77 0.61 1.06
CA PHE A 117 23.25 1.06 -0.24
C PHE A 117 22.39 2.22 -0.71
N ILE A 118 23.04 3.28 -1.18
CA ILE A 118 22.42 4.51 -1.63
C ILE A 118 22.65 4.62 -3.13
N ASP A 119 21.59 4.52 -3.91
CA ASP A 119 21.59 4.73 -5.34
C ASP A 119 21.18 6.17 -5.65
N TYR A 120 22.13 6.97 -6.12
CA TYR A 120 21.89 8.35 -6.51
C TYR A 120 21.34 8.47 -7.94
N PRO A 121 20.62 9.57 -8.28
CA PRO A 121 20.09 9.80 -9.62
C PRO A 121 21.15 9.80 -10.72
N SER A 122 22.39 10.18 -10.40
CA SER A 122 23.53 10.12 -11.34
C SER A 122 23.97 8.70 -11.72
N GLY A 123 23.45 7.67 -11.05
CA GLY A 123 23.91 6.29 -11.15
C GLY A 123 25.09 5.97 -10.23
N LYS A 124 25.59 6.94 -9.45
CA LYS A 124 26.58 6.68 -8.40
C LYS A 124 25.94 5.88 -7.27
N GLN A 125 26.71 4.93 -6.74
CA GLN A 125 26.34 4.16 -5.58
C GLN A 125 27.25 4.50 -4.40
N GLU A 126 26.66 4.64 -3.23
CA GLU A 126 27.40 4.85 -1.99
C GLU A 126 26.94 3.87 -0.92
N PHE A 127 27.85 3.57 -0.01
CA PHE A 127 27.60 2.70 1.11
C PHE A 127 27.53 3.51 2.40
N TRP A 128 26.44 3.35 3.14
CA TRP A 128 26.22 4.01 4.42
C TRP A 128 26.12 2.98 5.55
N ARG A 129 27.11 3.01 6.45
CA ARG A 129 27.11 2.26 7.72
C ARG A 129 26.30 3.02 8.76
N ALA A 130 24.98 2.91 8.67
CA ALA A 130 24.08 3.53 9.64
C ALA A 130 24.13 2.81 10.98
N SER A 131 24.15 3.56 12.08
CA SER A 131 23.72 3.02 13.37
C SER A 131 22.20 3.00 13.40
N ILE A 132 21.59 1.86 13.73
CA ILE A 132 20.13 1.71 13.75
C ILE A 132 19.68 1.34 15.16
N VAL A 133 18.78 2.16 15.72
CA VAL A 133 18.20 1.97 17.05
C VAL A 133 16.70 1.75 16.91
N SER A 134 16.18 0.69 17.53
CA SER A 134 14.74 0.44 17.57
C SER A 134 14.06 1.34 18.61
N ILE A 135 12.96 1.99 18.22
CA ILE A 135 12.12 2.84 19.07
C ILE A 135 10.83 2.09 19.39
N SER A 136 10.35 2.23 20.63
CA SER A 136 9.08 1.63 21.06
C SER A 136 7.89 2.14 20.23
N THR A 137 7.09 1.19 19.72
CA THR A 137 5.94 1.44 18.84
C THR A 137 4.60 1.21 19.51
N ASN A 138 4.53 1.01 20.83
CA ASN A 138 3.34 0.46 21.52
C ASN A 138 2.00 1.10 21.08
N LYS A 139 1.94 2.43 20.94
CA LYS A 139 0.73 3.14 20.47
C LYS A 139 0.51 3.09 18.95
N LEU A 140 1.56 2.97 18.15
CA LEU A 140 1.49 2.92 16.69
C LEU A 140 1.15 1.52 16.16
N LYS A 141 1.57 0.50 16.90
CA LYS A 141 1.23 -0.90 16.62
C LYS A 141 -0.27 -1.15 16.67
N GLU A 142 -0.96 -0.58 17.66
CA GLU A 142 -2.42 -0.76 17.81
C GLU A 142 -3.23 -0.03 16.72
N LYS A 143 -2.83 1.20 16.36
CA LYS A 143 -3.61 2.02 15.44
C LYS A 143 -3.32 1.76 13.96
N HIS A 144 -2.06 1.47 13.64
CA HIS A 144 -1.57 1.44 12.25
C HIS A 144 -0.89 0.13 11.87
N ASN A 145 -0.83 -0.86 12.78
CA ASN A 145 -0.11 -2.13 12.60
C ASN A 145 1.39 -1.98 12.30
N ILE A 146 1.98 -0.82 12.60
CA ILE A 146 3.43 -0.62 12.50
C ILE A 146 4.07 -1.43 13.63
N LYS A 147 4.82 -2.47 13.27
CA LYS A 147 5.45 -3.36 14.26
C LYS A 147 6.67 -2.70 14.87
N GLU A 148 7.52 -2.12 14.05
CA GLU A 148 8.82 -1.63 14.46
C GLU A 148 9.12 -0.28 13.81
N ILE A 149 9.74 0.62 14.58
CA ILE A 149 10.28 1.89 14.10
C ILE A 149 11.76 1.89 14.43
N TYR A 150 12.55 2.34 13.47
CA TYR A 150 13.99 2.39 13.58
C TYR A 150 14.47 3.80 13.33
N GLN A 151 15.22 4.36 14.26
CA GLN A 151 15.95 5.60 14.06
C GLN A 151 17.33 5.29 13.52
N LEU A 152 17.70 5.99 12.46
CA LEU A 152 19.03 5.90 11.86
C LEU A 152 19.90 7.04 12.37
N SER A 153 21.22 6.82 12.38
CA SER A 153 22.18 7.91 12.54
C SER A 153 21.94 9.01 11.49
N PRO A 154 22.25 10.29 11.78
CA PRO A 154 22.16 11.34 10.78
C PRO A 154 22.96 11.02 9.51
N TYR A 155 22.45 11.43 8.35
CA TYR A 155 23.14 11.30 7.07
C TYR A 155 22.96 12.55 6.23
N SER A 156 24.00 12.91 5.47
CA SER A 156 23.99 14.04 4.54
C SER A 156 24.07 13.52 3.11
N PHE A 157 23.00 13.74 2.33
CA PHE A 157 22.91 13.27 0.96
C PHE A 157 23.74 14.14 0.01
N LYS A 158 24.55 13.51 -0.83
CA LYS A 158 25.45 14.23 -1.76
C LYS A 158 24.79 14.71 -3.04
N GLU A 159 23.58 14.25 -3.33
CA GLU A 159 22.82 14.64 -4.51
C GLU A 159 21.36 14.94 -4.14
N SER A 160 20.71 15.79 -4.94
CA SER A 160 19.28 16.06 -4.89
C SER A 160 18.55 15.21 -5.92
N GLY A 161 17.29 14.86 -5.66
CA GLY A 161 16.46 14.05 -6.56
C GLY A 161 15.88 12.84 -5.87
N ASN A 162 15.46 11.86 -6.67
CA ASN A 162 14.91 10.61 -6.17
C ASN A 162 16.05 9.62 -5.88
N ILE A 163 16.38 9.43 -4.61
CA ILE A 163 17.46 8.56 -4.15
C ILE A 163 16.84 7.25 -3.66
N THR A 164 17.37 6.11 -4.09
CA THR A 164 16.90 4.81 -3.58
C THR A 164 17.83 4.29 -2.50
N LEU A 165 17.27 3.99 -1.34
CA LEU A 165 17.97 3.26 -0.28
C LEU A 165 17.62 1.78 -0.39
N THR A 166 18.64 0.94 -0.47
CA THR A 166 18.50 -0.52 -0.38
C THR A 166 19.11 -0.98 0.95
N ILE A 167 18.27 -1.52 1.82
CA ILE A 167 18.65 -2.06 3.13
C ILE A 167 18.74 -3.57 3.01
N LYS A 168 19.88 -4.14 3.40
CA LYS A 168 20.08 -5.59 3.44
C LYS A 168 19.89 -6.13 4.85
N GLU A 169 18.97 -7.09 4.99
CA GLU A 169 18.76 -7.83 6.23
C GLU A 169 19.75 -9.00 6.37
N ASN A 170 19.92 -9.49 7.60
CA ASN A 170 20.83 -10.61 7.90
C ASN A 170 20.47 -11.90 7.15
N ASN A 171 19.18 -12.13 6.92
CA ASN A 171 18.63 -13.31 6.24
C ASN A 171 18.76 -13.23 4.71
N GLY A 172 19.41 -12.19 4.17
CA GLY A 172 19.57 -11.95 2.73
C GLY A 172 18.40 -11.24 2.06
N ARG A 173 17.31 -10.95 2.77
CA ARG A 173 16.21 -10.11 2.26
C ARG A 173 16.71 -8.69 2.06
N THR A 174 16.14 -8.02 1.06
CA THR A 174 16.40 -6.61 0.80
C THR A 174 15.10 -5.83 0.84
N LYS A 175 15.13 -4.67 1.47
CA LYS A 175 14.05 -3.69 1.45
C LYS A 175 14.54 -2.47 0.71
N LYS A 176 13.68 -1.90 -0.13
CA LYS A 176 14.00 -0.70 -0.90
C LYS A 176 13.03 0.40 -0.55
N VAL A 177 13.55 1.62 -0.47
CA VAL A 177 12.73 2.80 -0.27
C VAL A 177 13.29 3.96 -1.08
N SER A 178 12.42 4.66 -1.80
CA SER A 178 12.78 5.83 -2.58
C SER A 178 12.51 7.09 -1.77
N ILE A 179 13.52 7.93 -1.63
CA ILE A 179 13.52 9.17 -0.85
C ILE A 179 13.70 10.35 -1.80
N GLN A 180 12.78 11.31 -1.73
CA GLN A 180 12.93 12.57 -2.42
C GLN A 180 13.80 13.52 -1.59
N VAL A 181 15.00 13.82 -2.09
CA VAL A 181 15.92 14.82 -1.53
C VAL A 181 15.82 16.10 -2.35
N LYS A 182 15.70 17.25 -1.67
CA LYS A 182 15.64 18.57 -2.31
C LYS A 182 17.00 19.21 -2.48
#